data_AF-A0A7C1UY99-F1
#
_entry.id   AF-A0A7C1UY99-F1
#
_cell.length_a   1.000
_cell.length_b   1.000
_cell.length_c   1.000
_cell.angle_alpha   90.00
_cell.angle_beta   90.00
_cell.angle_gamma   90.00
#
_symmetry.space_group_name_H-M   'P 1'
#
loop_
_entity.id
_entity.type
_entity.pdbx_description
1 polymer ?
#
loop_
_entity_poly.entity_id
_entity_poly.type
_entity_poly.pdbx_seq_one_letter_code
_entity_poly.pdbx_strand_id
1 'polypeptide(L)' 'VLIGNKGDLKDSITISSEKGRETAKEITASNFIETSAKSGDNVERAFEGLVSQILKNFKFKGK' A
#
# COMPACT_ATOMS: atom_id res chain seq x y z
N VAL A 1 -3.07 -3.31 -3.83
CA VAL A 1 -2.28 -2.65 -2.75
C VAL A 1 -3.26 -1.93 -1.84
N LEU A 2 -3.19 -2.18 -0.53
CA LEU A 2 -3.92 -1.41 0.48
C LEU A 2 -3.07 -0.22 0.92
N ILE A 3 -3.65 0.97 0.98
CA ILE A 3 -2.95 2.22 1.31
C ILE A 3 -3.51 2.80 2.59
N GLY A 4 -2.67 2.88 3.64
CA GLY A 4 -2.96 3.67 4.85
C GLY A 4 -2.51 5.11 4.65
N ASN A 5 -3.42 6.00 4.27
CA ASN A 5 -3.10 7.42 4.03
C ASN A 5 -3.15 8.25 5.33
N LYS A 6 -2.70 9.52 5.25
CA LYS A 6 -2.63 10.48 6.36
C LYS A 6 -1.67 10.07 7.47
N GLY A 7 -0.60 9.33 7.14
CA GLY A 7 0.40 8.88 8.08
C GLY A 7 1.21 10.00 8.76
N ASP A 8 1.02 11.26 8.34
CA ASP A 8 1.56 12.46 8.99
C ASP A 8 0.82 12.82 10.29
N LEU A 9 -0.45 12.41 10.45
CA LEU A 9 -1.25 12.71 11.64
C LEU A 9 -1.00 11.68 12.76
N LYS A 10 0.25 11.56 13.23
CA LYS A 10 0.69 10.50 14.16
C LYS A 10 -0.22 10.31 15.38
N ASP A 11 -0.67 11.40 15.99
CA ASP A 11 -1.51 11.35 17.20
C ASP A 11 -2.97 10.95 16.90
N SER A 12 -3.39 10.97 15.63
CA SER A 12 -4.74 10.59 15.18
C SER A 12 -4.78 9.22 14.52
N ILE A 13 -3.65 8.50 14.44
CA ILE A 13 -3.62 7.15 13.89
C ILE A 13 -4.30 6.20 14.88
N THR A 14 -5.40 5.61 14.46
CA THR A 14 -6.17 4.63 15.25
C THR A 14 -5.92 3.19 14.83
N ILE A 15 -5.29 2.98 13.68
CA ILE A 15 -5.00 1.66 13.11
C ILE A 15 -3.49 1.43 13.16
N SER A 16 -3.08 0.36 13.83
CA SER A 16 -1.68 -0.04 13.85
C SER A 16 -1.23 -0.55 12.49
N SER A 17 0.06 -0.39 12.17
CA SER A 17 0.62 -0.93 10.92
C SER A 17 0.52 -2.46 10.85
N GLU A 18 0.48 -3.14 12.00
CA GLU A 18 0.21 -4.58 12.07
C GLU A 18 -1.21 -4.90 11.61
N LYS A 19 -2.23 -4.20 12.13
CA LYS A 19 -3.61 -4.40 11.71
C LYS A 19 -3.80 -4.09 10.22
N GLY A 20 -3.13 -3.06 9.71
CA GLY A 20 -3.11 -2.75 8.28
C GLY A 20 -2.54 -3.90 7.43
N ARG A 21 -1.45 -4.54 7.90
CA ARG A 21 -0.87 -5.73 7.24
C ARG A 21 -1.78 -6.94 7.32
N GLU A 22 -2.45 -7.17 8.45
CA GLU A 22 -3.44 -8.25 8.59
C GLU A 22 -4.60 -8.06 7.63
N THR A 23 -5.22 -6.88 7.62
CA THR A 23 -6.34 -6.58 6.71
C THR A 23 -5.94 -6.70 5.25
N ALA A 24 -4.71 -6.30 4.88
CA ALA A 24 -4.22 -6.50 3.52
C ALA A 24 -4.13 -8.00 3.15
N LYS A 25 -3.72 -8.87 4.09
CA LYS A 25 -3.74 -10.32 3.87
C LYS A 25 -5.17 -10.85 3.74
N GLU A 26 -6.08 -10.43 4.64
CA GLU A 26 -7.49 -10.86 4.66
C GLU A 26 -8.18 -10.58 3.32
N ILE A 27 -7.96 -9.40 2.73
CA ILE A 27 -8.57 -9.04 1.43
C ILE A 27 -7.74 -9.48 0.21
N THR A 28 -6.68 -10.27 0.42
CA THR A 28 -5.76 -10.72 -0.63
C THR A 28 -5.14 -9.55 -1.42
N ALA A 29 -4.89 -8.42 -0.75
CA ALA A 29 -4.18 -7.30 -1.34
C ALA A 29 -2.70 -7.66 -1.57
N SER A 30 -2.16 -7.20 -2.69
CA SER A 30 -0.77 -7.47 -3.07
C SER A 30 0.29 -6.92 -2.10
N ASN A 31 -0.03 -5.87 -1.33
CA ASN A 31 0.84 -5.26 -0.33
C ASN A 31 0.03 -4.30 0.56
N PHE A 32 0.61 -3.86 1.68
CA PHE A 32 0.17 -2.74 2.49
C PHE A 32 1.26 -1.66 2.53
N ILE A 33 0.89 -0.38 2.37
CA ILE A 33 1.82 0.74 2.47
C ILE A 33 1.17 1.94 3.16
N GLU A 34 1.89 2.55 4.09
CA GLU A 34 1.48 3.79 4.76
C GLU A 34 2.06 4.99 4.02
N THR A 35 1.22 5.99 3.78
CA THR A 35 1.53 7.17 2.97
C THR A 35 1.04 8.45 3.64
N SER A 36 1.61 9.58 3.24
CA SER A 36 1.01 10.88 3.46
C SER A 36 0.99 11.67 2.16
N ALA A 37 -0.21 11.91 1.64
CA ALA A 37 -0.39 12.81 0.51
C ALA A 37 0.03 14.26 0.82
N LYS A 38 0.08 14.65 2.11
CA LYS A 38 0.46 16.00 2.54
C LYS A 38 1.97 16.22 2.48
N SER A 39 2.76 15.30 3.02
CA SER A 39 4.23 15.39 2.98
C SER A 39 4.83 14.78 1.72
N GLY A 40 4.06 13.98 0.97
CA GLY A 40 4.55 13.18 -0.16
C GLY A 40 5.14 11.83 0.25
N ASP A 41 5.15 11.51 1.54
CA ASP A 41 5.78 10.29 2.05
C ASP A 41 5.15 9.04 1.43
N ASN A 42 6.01 8.20 0.83
CA ASN A 42 5.69 6.92 0.21
C ASN A 42 4.64 6.95 -0.91
N VAL A 43 4.20 8.12 -1.37
CA VAL A 43 3.21 8.25 -2.45
C VAL A 43 3.76 7.64 -3.74
N GLU A 44 4.96 8.03 -4.15
CA GLU A 44 5.63 7.49 -5.35
C GLU A 44 5.81 5.96 -5.26
N ARG A 45 6.34 5.49 -4.14
CA ARG A 45 6.52 4.04 -3.88
C ARG A 45 5.21 3.26 -3.95
N ALA A 46 4.09 3.84 -3.53
CA ALA A 46 2.78 3.19 -3.62
C ALA A 46 2.37 2.97 -5.07
N PHE A 47 2.57 3.98 -5.94
CA PHE A 47 2.29 3.88 -7.38
C PHE A 47 3.26 2.94 -8.09
N GLU A 48 4.57 3.05 -7.85
CA GLU A 48 5.58 2.14 -8.41
C GLU A 48 5.29 0.68 -8.03
N GLY A 49 4.95 0.44 -6.76
CA GLY A 49 4.57 -0.87 -6.25
C GLY A 49 3.34 -1.43 -6.97
N LEU A 50 2.32 -0.61 -7.19
CA LEU A 50 1.12 -0.99 -7.94
C LEU A 50 1.46 -1.36 -9.39
N VAL A 51 2.20 -0.49 -10.10
CA VAL A 51 2.59 -0.72 -11.51
C VAL A 51 3.43 -1.98 -11.64
N SER A 52 4.40 -2.19 -10.73
CA SER A 52 5.23 -3.40 -10.71
C SER A 52 4.39 -4.67 -10.57
N GLN A 53 3.37 -4.66 -9.71
CA GLN A 53 2.46 -5.80 -9.54
C GLN A 53 1.61 -6.05 -10.78
N ILE A 54 1.09 -4.99 -11.41
CA ILE A 54 0.35 -5.10 -12.66
C ILE A 54 1.24 -5.73 -13.75
N LEU A 55 2.46 -5.22 -13.94
CA LEU A 55 3.39 -5.73 -14.95
C LEU A 55 3.79 -7.19 -14.70
N LYS A 56 4.01 -7.59 -13.44
CA LYS A 56 4.27 -9.00 -13.08
C LYS A 56 3.10 -9.88 -13.51
N ASN A 57 1.87 -9.50 -13.15
CA ASN A 57 0.68 -10.25 -13.51
C ASN A 57 0.46 -10.36 -15.02
N PHE A 58 0.76 -9.29 -15.77
CA PHE A 58 0.73 -9.33 -17.24
C PHE A 58 1.78 -10.30 -17.82
N LYS A 59 3.02 -10.25 -17.35
CA LYS A 59 4.09 -11.16 -17.80
C LYS A 59 3.79 -12.63 -17.49
N PHE A 60 3.08 -12.91 -16.40
CA PHE A 60 2.64 -14.26 -16.05
C PHE A 60 1.54 -14.80 -16.98
N LYS A 61 0.69 -13.94 -17.56
CA LYS A 61 -0.35 -14.35 -18.52
C LYS A 61 0.12 -14.48 -19.96
N GLY A 62 1.29 -13.93 -20.29
CA GLY A 62 1.89 -13.99 -21.63
C GLY A 62 2.86 -15.17 -21.85
N LYS A 63 2.88 -16.14 -20.93
CA LYS A 63 3.58 -17.42 -21.08
C LYS A 63 2.58 -18.54 -21.35
#